data_AF-A0A0B6AF30-F1
#
_entry.id   AF-A0A0B6AF30-F1
#
_cell.length_a   1.000
_cell.length_b   1.000
_cell.length_c   1.000
_cell.angle_alpha   90.00
_cell.angle_beta   90.00
_cell.angle_gamma   90.00
#
_symmetry.space_group_name_H-M   'P 1'
#
loop_
_entity.id
_entity.type
_entity.pdbx_description
1 polymer ?
#
loop_
_entity_poly.entity_id
_entity_poly.type
_entity_poly.pdbx_seq_one_letter_code
_entity_poly.pdbx_strand_id
1 'polypeptide(L)'
;MHVSTAFNFSKKLEERGLLEFSKKESDKRNTYIQLTDKGEAILLDLMEHYEPSNNSVFSGALPLRDLYGKFPEFMELMTVIRKIYGEDFMDIFERSFHHIEEEFTEEDGKLVKKDKENHHETISNS
;
A
#
# COMPACT_ATOMS: atom_id res chain seq x y z
N MET A 1 8.65 9.29 10.22
CA MET A 1 7.87 10.53 10.01
C MET A 1 7.44 11.05 11.38
N HIS A 2 7.62 12.33 11.69
CA HIS A 2 7.19 12.88 12.99
C HIS A 2 5.65 13.00 13.04
N VAL A 3 5.03 12.77 14.20
CA VAL A 3 3.57 12.72 14.37
C VAL A 3 2.89 14.02 13.91
N SER A 4 3.49 15.18 14.17
CA SER A 4 2.93 16.46 13.72
C SER A 4 2.93 16.62 12.20
N THR A 5 3.94 16.08 11.50
CA THR A 5 4.01 16.11 10.04
C THR A 5 2.89 15.24 9.45
N ALA A 6 2.70 14.03 9.99
CA ALA A 6 1.61 13.15 9.57
C ALA A 6 0.26 13.82 9.77
N PHE A 7 -0.01 14.35 10.97
CA PHE A 7 -1.26 15.03 11.28
C PHE A 7 -1.55 16.21 10.36
N ASN A 8 -0.54 17.06 10.10
CA ASN A 8 -0.69 18.23 9.23
C ASN A 8 -0.99 17.85 7.77
N PHE A 9 -0.36 16.79 7.25
CA PHE A 9 -0.69 16.28 5.92
C PHE A 9 -2.09 15.66 5.88
N SER A 10 -2.47 14.87 6.90
CA SER A 10 -3.80 14.29 6.99
C SER A 10 -4.89 15.37 7.00
N LYS A 11 -4.69 16.47 7.73
CA LYS A 11 -5.62 17.62 7.73
C LYS A 11 -5.76 18.25 6.34
N LYS A 12 -4.65 18.49 5.64
CA LYS A 12 -4.69 19.03 4.26
C LYS A 12 -5.38 18.10 3.27
N LEU A 13 -5.28 16.79 3.46
CA LEU A 13 -5.96 15.80 2.62
C LEU A 13 -7.45 15.69 2.95
N GLU A 14 -7.83 15.84 4.22
CA GLU A 14 -9.23 15.96 4.65
C GLU A 14 -9.90 17.21 4.05
N GLU A 15 -9.24 18.37 4.10
CA GLU A 15 -9.73 19.61 3.48
C GLU A 15 -9.96 19.47 1.97
N ARG A 16 -9.26 18.54 1.30
CA ARG A 16 -9.42 18.22 -0.12
C ARG A 16 -10.48 17.14 -0.38
N GLY A 17 -11.08 16.59 0.67
CA GLY A 17 -12.05 15.50 0.64
C GLY A 17 -11.44 14.16 0.24
N LEU A 18 -10.14 13.94 0.47
CA LEU A 18 -9.43 12.70 0.14
C LEU A 18 -9.29 11.75 1.34
N LEU A 19 -9.32 12.32 2.54
CA LEU A 19 -9.33 11.57 3.80
C LEU A 19 -10.49 12.03 4.68
N GLU A 20 -10.90 11.16 5.58
CA GLU A 20 -11.78 11.49 6.70
C GLU A 20 -11.15 11.02 8.02
N PHE A 21 -11.42 11.75 9.10
CA PHE A 21 -10.96 11.38 10.44
C PHE A 21 -12.04 10.58 11.16
N SER A 22 -11.65 9.44 11.73
CA SER A 22 -12.54 8.59 12.51
C SER A 22 -11.98 8.36 13.92
N LYS A 23 -12.89 8.16 14.88
CA LYS A 23 -12.54 7.73 16.24
C LYS A 23 -13.20 6.39 16.49
N LYS A 24 -12.41 5.40 16.89
CA LYS A 24 -12.93 4.12 17.38
C LYS A 24 -13.35 4.30 18.83
N GLU A 25 -14.58 3.92 19.18
CA GLU A 25 -15.07 4.03 20.57
C GLU A 25 -14.19 3.25 21.58
N SER A 26 -13.60 2.14 21.13
CA SER A 26 -12.69 1.29 21.89
C SER A 26 -11.29 1.87 22.09
N ASP A 27 -10.90 2.90 21.33
CA ASP A 27 -9.60 3.56 21.46
C ASP A 27 -9.75 5.08 21.53
N LYS A 28 -9.69 5.60 22.76
CA LYS A 28 -9.78 7.04 23.04
C LYS A 28 -8.47 7.79 22.83
N ARG A 29 -7.35 7.09 22.63
CA ARG A 29 -6.00 7.70 22.55
C ARG A 29 -5.62 8.03 21.11
N ASN A 30 -6.05 7.21 20.16
CA ASN A 30 -5.66 7.35 18.76
C ASN A 30 -6.75 8.03 17.93
N THR A 31 -6.30 8.79 16.95
CA THR A 31 -7.17 9.30 15.89
C THR A 31 -6.84 8.54 14.62
N TYR A 32 -7.86 7.94 14.03
CA TYR A 32 -7.73 7.18 12.80
C TYR A 32 -8.09 8.06 11.61
N ILE A 33 -7.54 7.70 10.46
CA ILE A 33 -7.88 8.31 9.18
C ILE A 33 -8.25 7.22 8.20
N GLN A 34 -9.13 7.53 7.27
CA GLN A 34 -9.59 6.62 6.22
C GLN A 34 -9.66 7.37 4.89
N LEU A 35 -9.40 6.66 3.79
CA LEU A 35 -9.64 7.19 2.45
C LEU A 35 -11.15 7.35 2.22
N THR A 36 -11.52 8.47 1.61
CA THR A 36 -12.85 8.62 1.02
C THR A 36 -12.89 7.93 -0.33
N ASP A 37 -14.07 7.73 -0.92
CA ASP A 37 -14.20 7.19 -2.29
C ASP A 37 -13.37 7.98 -3.30
N LYS A 38 -13.31 9.31 -3.14
CA LYS A 38 -12.49 10.19 -3.97
C LYS A 38 -10.99 9.97 -3.74
N GLY A 39 -10.58 9.78 -2.49
CA GLY A 39 -9.20 9.47 -2.14
C GLY A 39 -8.76 8.11 -2.69
N GLU A 40 -9.62 7.11 -2.57
CA GLU A 40 -9.40 5.77 -3.11
C GLU A 40 -9.29 5.80 -4.65
N ALA A 41 -10.19 6.49 -5.34
CA ALA A 41 -10.13 6.62 -6.80
C ALA A 41 -8.79 7.21 -7.28
N ILE A 42 -8.26 8.24 -6.60
CA ILE A 42 -6.94 8.80 -6.93
C ILE A 42 -5.82 7.80 -6.65
N LEU A 43 -5.89 7.05 -5.54
CA LEU A 43 -4.89 6.04 -5.23
C LEU A 43 -4.85 4.95 -6.31
N LEU A 44 -6.01 4.47 -6.75
CA LEU A 44 -6.12 3.45 -7.81
C LEU A 44 -5.58 3.99 -9.14
N ASP A 45 -5.94 5.22 -9.51
CA ASP A 45 -5.44 5.88 -10.71
C ASP A 45 -3.90 6.01 -10.69
N LEU A 46 -3.31 6.36 -9.54
CA LEU A 46 -1.85 6.41 -9.37
C LEU A 46 -1.18 5.05 -9.52
N MET A 47 -1.82 3.97 -9.06
CA MET A 47 -1.30 2.61 -9.17
C MET A 47 -1.36 2.11 -10.62
N GLU A 48 -2.46 2.38 -11.33
CA GLU A 48 -2.64 1.98 -12.73
C GLU A 48 -1.67 2.70 -13.68
N HIS A 49 -1.36 3.97 -13.38
CA HIS A 49 -0.46 4.80 -14.19
C HIS A 49 1.01 4.74 -13.71
N TYR A 50 1.34 3.88 -12.76
CA TYR A 50 2.74 3.68 -12.37
C TYR A 50 3.53 3.02 -13.51
N GLU A 51 4.57 3.69 -14.00
CA GLU A 51 5.47 3.18 -15.03
C GLU A 51 6.83 2.78 -14.44
N PRO A 52 7.11 1.48 -14.20
CA PRO A 52 8.36 1.04 -13.59
C PRO A 52 9.60 1.44 -14.40
N SER A 53 9.49 1.54 -15.73
CA SER A 53 10.58 1.95 -16.62
C SER A 53 11.10 3.36 -16.36
N ASN A 54 10.28 4.23 -15.77
CA ASN A 54 10.67 5.60 -15.41
C ASN A 54 11.31 5.68 -14.01
N ASN A 55 11.37 4.57 -13.27
CA ASN A 55 11.96 4.50 -11.95
C ASN A 55 13.44 4.06 -12.02
N SER A 56 14.35 4.94 -11.60
CA SER A 56 15.79 4.67 -11.66
C SER A 56 16.25 3.49 -10.79
N VAL A 57 15.58 3.23 -9.67
CA VAL A 57 15.87 2.07 -8.80
C VAL A 57 15.45 0.78 -9.48
N PHE A 58 14.28 0.77 -10.12
CA PHE A 58 13.81 -0.36 -10.91
C PHE A 58 14.79 -0.67 -12.04
N SER A 59 15.12 0.32 -12.89
CA SER A 59 16.07 0.14 -14.00
C SER A 59 17.45 -0.29 -13.52
N GLY A 60 17.93 0.28 -12.41
CA GLY A 60 19.22 -0.10 -11.82
C GLY A 60 19.27 -1.52 -11.26
N ALA A 61 18.13 -2.09 -10.87
CA ALA A 61 18.02 -3.46 -10.37
C ALA A 61 17.78 -4.52 -11.47
N LEU A 62 17.41 -4.11 -12.69
CA LEU A 62 17.15 -5.03 -13.81
C LEU A 62 18.33 -5.98 -14.11
N PRO A 63 19.61 -5.54 -14.15
CA PRO A 63 20.71 -6.46 -14.42
C PRO A 63 20.83 -7.58 -13.38
N LEU A 64 20.50 -7.31 -12.12
CA LEU A 64 20.48 -8.33 -11.07
C LEU A 64 19.32 -9.30 -11.26
N ARG A 65 18.13 -8.78 -11.61
CA ARG A 65 16.98 -9.62 -11.94
C ARG A 65 17.26 -10.54 -13.13
N ASP A 66 17.86 -10.01 -14.19
CA ASP A 66 18.14 -10.77 -15.40
C ASP A 66 19.22 -11.85 -15.15
N LEU A 67 20.16 -11.60 -14.23
CA LEU A 67 21.19 -12.57 -13.84
C LEU A 67 20.66 -13.66 -12.89
N TYR A 68 19.83 -13.30 -11.91
CA TYR A 68 19.40 -14.20 -10.83
C TYR A 68 17.96 -14.71 -10.96
N GLY A 69 17.21 -14.24 -11.95
CA GLY A 69 15.80 -14.57 -12.18
C GLY A 69 14.81 -13.89 -11.23
N LYS A 70 15.28 -13.02 -10.33
CA LYS A 70 14.45 -12.30 -9.34
C LYS A 70 15.09 -10.99 -8.90
N PHE A 71 14.28 -10.04 -8.41
CA PHE A 71 14.80 -8.80 -7.82
C PHE A 71 15.66 -9.09 -6.57
N PRO A 72 16.66 -8.23 -6.29
CA PRO A 72 17.52 -8.39 -5.12
C PRO A 72 16.73 -8.23 -3.82
N GLU A 73 16.96 -9.14 -2.86
CA GLU A 73 16.30 -9.12 -1.54
C GLU A 73 16.93 -8.11 -0.56
N PHE A 74 18.11 -7.56 -0.89
CA PHE A 74 18.85 -6.59 -0.07
C PHE A 74 18.96 -6.97 1.42
N MET A 75 19.22 -8.24 1.73
CA MET A 75 19.19 -8.80 3.08
C MET A 75 20.01 -8.00 4.12
N GLU A 76 21.21 -7.54 3.76
CA GLU A 76 22.07 -6.76 4.65
C GLU A 76 21.42 -5.42 5.00
N LEU A 77 20.86 -4.72 4.01
CA LEU A 77 20.15 -3.46 4.21
C LEU A 77 18.90 -3.65 5.08
N MET A 78 18.11 -4.68 4.80
CA MET A 78 16.91 -5.00 5.58
C MET A 78 17.24 -5.34 7.04
N THR A 79 18.38 -6.00 7.28
CA THR A 79 18.88 -6.28 8.62
C THR A 79 19.25 -5.00 9.38
N VAL A 80 19.95 -4.06 8.72
CA VAL A 80 20.29 -2.76 9.32
C VAL A 80 19.03 -1.97 9.66
N ILE A 81 18.07 -1.88 8.73
CA ILE A 81 16.80 -1.16 8.94
C ILE A 81 16.03 -1.77 10.11
N ARG A 82 15.87 -3.10 10.15
CA ARG A 82 15.23 -3.83 11.24
C ARG A 82 15.88 -3.53 12.60
N LYS A 83 17.20 -3.45 12.67
CA LYS A 83 17.91 -3.14 13.92
C LYS A 83 17.74 -1.69 14.38
N ILE A 84 17.53 -0.75 13.45
CA ILE A 84 17.33 0.68 13.77
C ILE A 84 15.87 0.94 14.17
N TYR A 85 14.91 0.37 13.44
CA TYR A 85 13.49 0.73 13.55
C TYR A 85 12.63 -0.32 14.27
N GLY A 86 13.17 -1.51 14.54
CA GLY A 86 12.47 -2.60 15.21
C GLY A 86 11.62 -3.47 14.29
N GLU A 87 11.13 -4.58 14.83
CA GLU A 87 10.31 -5.56 14.10
C GLU A 87 8.93 -4.98 13.71
N ASP A 88 8.29 -4.22 14.59
CA ASP A 88 6.97 -3.61 14.32
C ASP A 88 6.97 -2.76 13.03
N PHE A 89 8.11 -2.14 12.71
CA PHE A 89 8.27 -1.37 11.46
C PHE A 89 8.34 -2.28 10.23
N MET A 90 9.00 -3.45 10.36
CA MET A 90 9.11 -4.45 9.30
C MET A 90 7.74 -5.07 8.98
N ASP A 91 6.95 -5.36 10.01
CA ASP A 91 5.60 -5.92 9.88
C ASP A 91 4.66 -5.02 9.05
N ILE A 92 4.92 -3.70 9.00
CA ILE A 92 4.13 -2.77 8.18
C ILE A 92 4.39 -3.02 6.70
N PHE A 93 5.64 -3.28 6.30
CA PHE A 93 5.96 -3.58 4.90
C PHE A 93 5.36 -4.90 4.45
N GLU A 94 5.52 -5.95 5.25
CA GLU A 94 4.99 -7.28 4.92
C GLU A 94 3.47 -7.24 4.72
N ARG A 95 2.74 -6.60 5.65
CA ARG A 95 1.29 -6.42 5.51
C ARG A 95 0.90 -5.58 4.29
N SER A 96 1.69 -4.56 3.95
CA SER A 96 1.39 -3.70 2.81
C SER A 96 1.56 -4.44 1.49
N PHE A 97 2.64 -5.23 1.34
CA PHE A 97 2.84 -6.03 0.14
C PHE A 97 1.79 -7.12 -0.02
N HIS A 98 1.44 -7.80 1.08
CA HIS A 98 0.41 -8.83 1.07
C HIS A 98 -0.95 -8.28 0.61
N HIS A 99 -1.38 -7.12 1.12
CA HIS A 99 -2.64 -6.50 0.65
C HIS A 99 -2.60 -6.15 -0.83
N ILE A 100 -1.47 -5.68 -1.37
CA ILE A 100 -1.35 -5.36 -2.80
C ILE A 100 -1.47 -6.65 -3.64
N GLU A 101 -0.76 -7.73 -3.26
CA GLU A 101 -0.83 -9.02 -3.97
C GLU A 101 -2.23 -9.66 -3.89
N GLU A 102 -2.93 -9.47 -2.77
CA GLU A 102 -4.30 -9.96 -2.59
C GLU A 102 -5.32 -9.15 -3.39
N GLU A 103 -5.20 -7.83 -3.43
CA GLU A 103 -6.21 -6.95 -4.03
C GLU A 103 -5.96 -6.60 -5.51
N PHE A 104 -4.74 -6.81 -6.04
CA PHE A 104 -4.37 -6.38 -7.39
C PHE A 104 -3.79 -7.53 -8.23
N THR A 105 -3.99 -7.45 -9.54
CA THR A 105 -3.35 -8.28 -10.58
C THR A 105 -2.49 -7.41 -11.48
N GLU A 106 -1.50 -8.04 -12.13
CA GLU A 106 -0.71 -7.38 -13.17
C GLU A 106 -1.26 -7.76 -14.54
N GLU A 107 -1.72 -6.76 -15.30
CA GLU A 107 -2.22 -6.90 -16.67
C GLU A 107 -1.44 -5.93 -17.57
N ASP A 108 -0.76 -6.46 -18.60
CA ASP A 108 0.08 -5.67 -19.52
C ASP A 108 1.11 -4.74 -18.82
N GLY A 109 1.64 -5.18 -17.67
CA GLY A 109 2.62 -4.42 -16.88
C GLY A 109 2.01 -3.32 -15.99
N LYS A 110 0.68 -3.28 -15.86
CA LYS A 110 -0.05 -2.36 -14.99
C LYS A 110 -0.72 -3.09 -13.84
N LEU A 111 -0.79 -2.45 -12.68
CA LEU A 111 -1.53 -2.96 -11.53
C LEU A 111 -3.01 -2.60 -11.66
N VAL A 112 -3.86 -3.61 -11.75
CA VAL A 112 -5.32 -3.47 -11.84
C VAL A 112 -5.94 -4.08 -10.60
N LYS A 113 -6.94 -3.40 -10.01
CA LYS A 113 -7.65 -3.92 -8.84
C LYS A 113 -8.48 -5.14 -9.26
N LYS A 114 -8.40 -6.25 -8.52
CA LYS A 114 -9.24 -7.43 -8.73
C LYS A 114 -10.69 -7.05 -8.54
N ASP A 115 -11.54 -7.41 -9.51
CA ASP A 115 -12.98 -7.33 -9.33
C ASP A 115 -13.38 -8.21 -8.16
N LYS A 116 -14.08 -7.63 -7.17
CA LYS A 116 -14.76 -8.43 -6.16
C LYS A 116 -15.88 -9.17 -6.87
N GLU A 117 -15.65 -10.44 -7.23
CA GLU A 117 -16.76 -11.32 -7.60
C GLU A 117 -17.80 -11.22 -6.47
N ASN A 118 -19.01 -10.79 -6.84
CA ASN A 118 -20.17 -10.82 -5.96
C ASN A 118 -20.42 -12.28 -5.56
N HIS A 119 -19.83 -12.74 -4.46
CA HIS A 119 -20.34 -13.88 -3.72
C HIS A 119 -21.67 -13.48 -3.07
N HIS A 120 -22.69 -13.29 -3.91
CA HIS A 120 -24.07 -13.51 -3.52
C HIS A 120 -24.29 -15.03 -3.56
N GLU A 121 -23.76 -15.73 -2.56
CA GLU A 121 -24.21 -17.10 -2.31
C GLU A 121 -25.71 -17.02 -2.02
N THR A 122 -26.45 -17.48 -3.02
CA THR A 122 -27.88 -17.70 -2.97
C THR A 122 -28.13 -18.67 -1.83
N ILE A 123 -28.71 -18.19 -0.73
CA ILE A 123 -29.34 -19.06 0.26
C ILE A 123 -30.47 -19.77 -0.48
N SER A 124 -30.19 -20.98 -0.96
CA SER A 124 -31.20 -21.89 -1.48
C SER A 124 -32.09 -22.29 -0.31
N ASN A 125 -33.34 -21.81 -0.33
CA ASN A 125 -34.43 -22.47 0.38
C ASN A 125 -34.56 -23.88 -0.20
N SER A 126 -34.39 -24.89 0.66
CA SER A 126 -34.91 -26.25 0.49
C SER A 126 -35.29 -26.78 1.86
#